data_AF-A0A2U2P9C5-F1
#
_entry.id   AF-A0A2U2P9C5-F1
#
_cell.length_a   1.000
_cell.length_b   1.000
_cell.length_c   1.000
_cell.angle_alpha   90.00
_cell.angle_beta   90.00
_cell.angle_gamma   90.00
#
_symmetry.space_group_name_H-M   'P 1'
#
loop_
_entity.id
_entity.type
_entity.pdbx_description
1 polymer ?
#
loop_
_entity_poly.entity_id
_entity_poly.type
_entity_poly.pdbx_seq_one_letter_code
_entity_poly.pdbx_strand_id
1 'polypeptide(L)' 'MGIIETVKLQERRQGHLEGRQEGRLEGRQEGHLEGRNQEKRSIAIELKKLGLPANSISKATGLSAEEVEQL' A
#
# COMPACT_ATOMS: atom_id res chain seq x y z
N MET A 1 35.17 29.84 -4.98
CA MET A 1 33.94 29.06 -5.20
C MET A 1 32.84 30.06 -5.49
N GLY A 2 32.35 30.09 -6.73
CA GLY A 2 31.42 31.13 -7.19
C GLY A 2 30.01 30.89 -6.65
N ILE A 3 29.26 31.97 -6.39
CA ILE A 3 27.87 31.95 -5.90
C ILE A 3 26.96 31.09 -6.79
N ILE A 4 27.27 30.99 -8.08
CA ILE A 4 26.55 30.18 -9.07
C ILE A 4 26.76 28.67 -8.84
N GLU A 5 27.94 28.24 -8.39
CA GLU A 5 28.23 26.82 -8.11
C GLU A 5 27.53 26.35 -6.84
N THR A 6 27.44 27.21 -5.82
CA THR A 6 26.74 26.90 -4.56
C THR A 6 25.24 26.74 -4.76
N VAL A 7 24.62 27.58 -5.60
CA VAL A 7 23.19 27.47 -5.93
C VAL A 7 22.92 26.19 -6.73
N LYS A 8 23.70 25.88 -7.76
CA LYS A 8 23.54 24.62 -8.52
C LYS A 8 23.71 23.37 -7.67
N LEU A 9 24.59 23.42 -6.66
CA LEU A 9 24.80 22.31 -5.74
C LEU A 9 23.61 22.14 -4.79
N GLN A 10 23.02 23.25 -4.30
CA GLN A 10 21.81 23.23 -3.47
C GLN A 10 20.60 22.68 -4.24
N GLU A 11 20.35 23.15 -5.46
CA GLU A 11 19.23 22.71 -6.29
C GLU A 11 19.27 21.20 -6.57
N ARG A 12 20.45 20.66 -6.90
CA ARG A 12 20.62 19.20 -7.08
C ARG A 12 20.42 18.43 -5.79
N ARG A 13 20.88 18.96 -4.65
CA ARG A 13 20.67 18.33 -3.34
C ARG A 13 19.19 18.29 -2.97
N GLN A 14 18.47 19.36 -3.27
CA GLN A 14 17.05 19.52 -2.95
C GLN A 14 16.20 18.54 -3.77
N GLY A 15 16.40 18.50 -5.11
CA GLY A 15 15.70 17.55 -5.97
C GLY A 15 15.98 16.07 -5.65
N HIS A 16 17.18 15.73 -5.16
CA HIS A 16 17.48 14.38 -4.69
C HIS A 16 16.82 14.05 -3.33
N LEU A 17 16.67 15.03 -2.45
CA LEU A 17 16.01 14.84 -1.15
C LEU A 17 14.49 14.72 -1.31
N GLU A 18 13.89 15.51 -2.20
CA GLU A 18 12.47 15.49 -2.52
C GLU A 18 12.08 14.18 -3.20
N GLY A 19 12.74 13.80 -4.31
CA GLY A 19 12.43 12.56 -5.02
C GLY A 19 12.63 11.28 -4.18
N ARG A 20 13.52 11.31 -3.18
CA ARG A 20 13.74 10.17 -2.27
C ARG A 20 12.78 10.15 -1.08
N GLN A 21 12.13 11.26 -0.76
CA GLN A 21 11.03 11.30 0.23
C GLN A 21 9.71 10.92 -0.43
N GLU A 22 9.40 11.48 -1.60
CA GLU A 22 8.19 11.16 -2.37
C GLU A 22 8.14 9.67 -2.72
N GLY A 23 9.19 9.12 -3.35
CA GLY A 23 9.21 7.69 -3.68
C GLY A 23 9.15 6.74 -2.47
N ARG A 24 9.52 7.20 -1.27
CA ARG A 24 9.40 6.41 -0.03
C ARG A 24 8.01 6.50 0.60
N LEU A 25 7.34 7.64 0.45
CA LEU A 25 5.97 7.85 0.93
C LEU A 25 4.96 7.16 0.01
N GLU A 26 5.14 7.28 -1.30
CA GLU A 26 4.33 6.60 -2.31
C GLU A 26 4.49 5.08 -2.20
N GLY A 27 5.71 4.56 -2.29
CA GLY A 27 5.95 3.11 -2.19
C GLY A 27 5.54 2.49 -0.85
N ARG A 28 5.55 3.25 0.25
CA ARG A 28 5.05 2.77 1.56
C ARG A 28 3.53 2.82 1.64
N GLN A 29 2.86 3.82 1.07
CA GLN A 29 1.40 3.85 1.04
C GLN A 29 0.85 2.77 0.11
N GLU A 30 1.37 2.67 -1.11
CA GLU A 30 0.96 1.68 -2.10
C GLU A 30 1.19 0.26 -1.58
N GLY A 31 2.41 -0.04 -1.10
CA GLY A 31 2.72 -1.37 -0.56
C GLY A 31 1.90 -1.74 0.68
N HIS A 32 1.52 -0.77 1.52
CA HIS A 32 0.71 -1.06 2.71
C HIS A 32 -0.78 -1.24 2.37
N LEU A 33 -1.30 -0.50 1.38
CA LEU A 33 -2.68 -0.67 0.89
C LEU A 33 -2.84 -1.96 0.08
N GLU A 34 -1.92 -2.24 -0.83
CA GLU A 34 -1.90 -3.50 -1.60
C GLU A 34 -1.73 -4.71 -0.68
N GLY A 35 -0.80 -4.64 0.28
CA GLY A 35 -0.58 -5.72 1.25
C GLY A 35 -1.81 -6.00 2.11
N ARG A 36 -2.48 -4.95 2.63
CA ARG A 36 -3.70 -5.14 3.43
C ARG A 36 -4.86 -5.71 2.62
N ASN A 37 -5.04 -5.26 1.37
CA ASN A 37 -6.11 -5.79 0.52
C ASN A 37 -5.84 -7.24 0.08
N GLN A 38 -4.59 -7.57 -0.26
CA GLN A 38 -4.19 -8.95 -0.57
C GLN A 38 -4.38 -9.86 0.64
N GLU A 39 -3.96 -9.44 1.84
CA GLU A 39 -4.09 -10.22 3.07
C GLU A 39 -5.57 -10.50 3.40
N LYS A 40 -6.43 -9.47 3.35
CA LYS A 40 -7.88 -9.64 3.56
C LYS A 40 -8.51 -10.63 2.59
N ARG A 41 -8.15 -10.56 1.30
CA ARG A 41 -8.65 -11.49 0.28
C ARG A 41 -8.12 -12.89 0.48
N SER A 42 -6.84 -13.05 0.80
CA SER A 42 -6.22 -14.34 1.07
C SER A 42 -6.89 -15.05 2.24
N ILE A 43 -7.11 -14.31 3.35
CA ILE A 43 -7.82 -14.84 4.52
C ILE A 43 -9.26 -15.21 4.14
N ALA A 44 -9.97 -14.37 3.39
CA ALA A 44 -11.34 -14.67 2.97
C ALA A 44 -11.45 -15.93 2.10
N ILE A 45 -10.51 -16.13 1.16
CA ILE A 45 -10.44 -17.34 0.33
C ILE A 45 -10.18 -18.58 1.19
N GLU A 46 -9.26 -18.49 2.15
CA GLU A 46 -8.92 -19.61 3.03
C GLU A 46 -10.10 -19.99 3.95
N LEU A 47 -10.78 -19.00 4.52
CA LEU A 47 -11.99 -19.23 5.31
C LEU A 47 -13.14 -19.80 4.46
N LYS A 48 -13.27 -19.37 3.20
CA LYS A 48 -14.26 -19.93 2.26
C LYS A 48 -13.94 -21.39 1.93
N LYS A 49 -12.68 -21.74 1.73
CA LYS A 49 -12.22 -23.13 1.54
C LYS A 49 -12.51 -24.02 2.75
N LEU A 50 -12.49 -23.45 3.96
CA LEU A 50 -12.88 -24.14 5.20
C LEU A 50 -14.41 -24.32 5.35
N GLY A 51 -15.21 -23.82 4.40
CA GLY A 51 -16.67 -23.97 4.41
C GLY A 51 -17.39 -22.99 5.33
N LEU A 52 -16.73 -21.90 5.76
CA LEU A 52 -17.37 -20.88 6.57
C LEU A 52 -18.37 -20.07 5.74
N PRO A 53 -19.51 -19.66 6.34
CA PRO A 53 -20.49 -18.85 5.63
C PRO A 53 -19.95 -17.44 5.39
N ALA A 54 -20.30 -16.84 4.25
CA ALA A 54 -19.81 -15.53 3.81
C ALA A 54 -20.00 -14.43 4.86
N ASN A 55 -21.07 -14.48 5.66
CA ASN A 55 -21.33 -13.54 6.75
C ASN A 55 -20.27 -13.62 7.88
N SER A 56 -19.78 -14.82 8.21
CA SER A 56 -18.71 -14.98 9.20
C SER A 56 -17.36 -14.52 8.67
N ILE A 57 -17.09 -14.79 7.39
CA ILE A 57 -15.89 -14.33 6.71
C ILE A 57 -15.87 -12.81 6.62
N SER A 58 -17.00 -12.20 6.25
CA SER A 58 -17.19 -10.74 6.20
C SER A 58 -16.87 -10.08 7.54
N LYS A 59 -17.34 -10.65 8.66
CA LYS A 59 -17.01 -10.17 10.01
C LYS A 59 -15.52 -10.30 10.36
N ALA A 60 -14.85 -11.35 9.88
CA ALA A 60 -13.45 -11.62 10.19
C ALA A 60 -12.47 -10.78 9.35
N THR A 61 -12.79 -10.53 8.08
CA THR A 61 -11.88 -9.84 7.12
C THR A 61 -12.26 -8.38 6.89
N GLY A 62 -13.46 -7.98 7.29
CA GLY A 62 -14.02 -6.65 7.02
C GLY A 62 -14.36 -6.43 5.55
N LEU A 63 -14.43 -7.50 4.75
CA LEU A 63 -14.95 -7.48 3.38
C LEU A 63 -16.47 -7.58 3.40
N SER A 64 -17.13 -7.06 2.36
CA SER A 64 -18.58 -7.20 2.21
C SER A 64 -18.94 -8.66 1.92
N ALA A 65 -20.12 -9.11 2.32
CA ALA A 65 -20.58 -10.47 2.01
C ALA A 65 -20.56 -10.75 0.49
N GLU A 66 -20.90 -9.74 -0.32
CA GLU A 66 -20.86 -9.77 -1.78
C GLU A 66 -19.42 -9.96 -2.31
N GLU A 67 -18.44 -9.24 -1.73
CA GLU A 67 -17.03 -9.41 -2.07
C GLU A 67 -16.52 -10.81 -1.72
N VAL A 68 -16.97 -11.39 -0.60
CA VAL A 68 -16.61 -12.76 -0.21
C VAL A 68 -17.26 -13.80 -1.13
N GLU A 69 -18.47 -13.56 -1.62
CA GLU A 69 -19.11 -14.45 -2.60
C GLU A 69 -18.41 -14.39 -3.96
N GLN A 70 -17.90 -13.22 -4.36
CA GLN A 70 -17.16 -12.99 -5.60
C GLN A 70 -15.72 -13.52 -5.59
N LEU A 71 -15.15 -13.84 -4.42
CA LEU A 71 -13.82 -14.45 -4.25
C LEU A 71 -13.80 -15.95 -4.56
#